data_AF-A0ABC8R3X5-F1
#
_entry.id   AF-A0ABC8R3X5-F1
#
_cell.length_a   1.000
_cell.length_b   1.000
_cell.length_c   1.000
_cell.angle_alpha   90.00
_cell.angle_beta   90.00
_cell.angle_gamma   90.00
#
_symmetry.space_group_name_H-M   'P 1'
#
loop_
_entity.id
_entity.type
_entity.pdbx_description
1 polymer ?
#
loop_
_entity_poly.entity_id
_entity_poly.type
_entity_poly.pdbx_seq_one_letter_code
_entity_poly.pdbx_strand_id
1 'polypeptide(L)'
;MARYSSGGTRNCGLVAINEFKYLVKEAHNRGIEVLMDVVFNHTAEGNENGPILSFRGVDNSVFYMLAPKTIQGATSLVEIAGPSSSVLGEFYNYSGCGNTFNCNHPIVRQFILDCLR
;
A
#
# COMPACT_ATOMS: atom_id res chain seq x y z
N MET A 1 3.19 -13.48 8.85
CA MET A 1 2.75 -12.42 9.77
C MET A 1 1.25 -12.61 10.03
N ALA A 2 0.88 -13.49 10.98
CA ALA A 2 -0.51 -13.84 11.30
C ALA A 2 -0.70 -13.88 12.83
N ARG A 3 -0.15 -12.88 13.53
CA ARG A 3 -0.08 -12.87 15.01
C ARG A 3 -1.19 -12.06 15.69
N TYR A 4 -2.14 -11.52 14.92
CA TYR A 4 -3.18 -10.64 15.46
C TYR A 4 -4.53 -11.32 15.65
N SER A 5 -4.66 -12.61 15.32
CA SER A 5 -5.88 -13.40 15.55
C SER A 5 -5.59 -14.54 16.51
N SER A 6 -6.51 -14.82 17.44
CA SER A 6 -6.32 -15.91 18.42
C SER A 6 -6.28 -17.29 17.76
N GLY A 7 -6.85 -17.43 16.55
CA GLY A 7 -6.87 -18.67 15.76
C GLY A 7 -5.52 -19.11 15.17
N GLY A 8 -4.44 -18.34 15.33
CA GLY A 8 -3.13 -18.70 14.77
C GLY A 8 -3.12 -18.74 13.23
N THR A 9 -2.37 -19.66 12.62
CA THR A 9 -2.19 -19.74 11.15
C THR A 9 -3.24 -20.55 10.40
N ARG A 10 -4.09 -21.32 11.07
CA ARG A 10 -5.15 -22.12 10.43
C ARG A 10 -6.45 -21.29 10.41
N ASN A 11 -7.04 -21.06 9.23
CA ASN A 11 -8.24 -20.22 9.03
C ASN A 11 -8.14 -18.77 9.54
N CYS A 12 -6.92 -18.21 9.57
CA CYS A 12 -6.63 -16.90 10.16
C CYS A 12 -7.49 -15.74 9.62
N GLY A 13 -7.85 -15.75 8.33
CA GLY A 13 -8.65 -14.68 7.72
C GLY A 13 -10.07 -14.59 8.30
N LEU A 14 -10.81 -15.70 8.29
CA LEU A 14 -12.18 -15.72 8.81
C LEU A 14 -12.23 -15.48 10.32
N VAL A 15 -11.27 -16.05 11.06
CA VAL A 15 -11.19 -15.86 12.51
C VAL A 15 -10.91 -14.40 12.86
N ALA A 16 -9.93 -13.76 12.22
CA ALA A 16 -9.62 -12.35 12.45
C ALA A 16 -10.83 -11.43 12.17
N ILE A 17 -11.57 -11.68 11.08
CA ILE A 17 -12.77 -10.92 10.73
C ILE A 17 -13.82 -11.05 11.83
N ASN A 18 -14.07 -12.26 12.32
CA ASN A 18 -15.08 -12.49 13.36
C ASN A 18 -14.67 -11.88 14.70
N GLU A 19 -13.39 -11.96 15.07
CA GLU A 19 -12.85 -11.35 16.28
C GLU A 19 -12.97 -9.82 16.24
N PHE A 20 -12.64 -9.20 15.11
CA PHE A 20 -12.78 -7.75 14.98
C PHE A 20 -14.25 -7.31 15.03
N LYS A 21 -15.17 -8.04 14.37
CA LYS A 21 -16.60 -7.78 14.48
C LYS A 21 -17.11 -7.90 15.91
N TYR A 22 -16.62 -8.89 16.67
CA TYR A 22 -16.97 -9.06 18.07
C TYR A 22 -16.46 -7.89 18.93
N LEU A 23 -15.22 -7.45 18.73
CA LEU A 23 -14.65 -6.27 19.40
C LEU A 23 -15.52 -5.03 19.17
N VAL A 24 -15.85 -4.72 17.91
CA VAL A 24 -16.67 -3.55 17.56
C VAL A 24 -18.06 -3.63 18.19
N LYS A 25 -18.70 -4.81 18.15
CA LYS A 25 -20.00 -5.04 18.78
C LYS A 25 -19.96 -4.76 20.28
N GLU A 26 -18.95 -5.28 20.99
CA GLU A 26 -18.82 -5.11 22.43
C GLU A 26 -18.46 -3.68 22.84
N ALA A 27 -17.71 -2.95 22.01
CA ALA A 27 -17.46 -1.52 22.18
C ALA A 27 -18.76 -0.72 22.05
N HIS A 28 -19.53 -0.95 21.00
CA HIS A 28 -20.82 -0.27 20.78
C HIS A 28 -21.85 -0.58 21.88
N ASN A 29 -21.91 -1.82 22.37
CA ASN A 29 -22.76 -2.18 23.52
C ASN A 29 -22.44 -1.39 24.80
N ARG A 30 -21.22 -0.83 24.89
CA ARG A 30 -20.75 0.01 26.00
C ARG A 30 -20.78 1.50 25.68
N GLY A 31 -21.33 1.90 24.53
CA GLY A 31 -21.36 3.29 24.09
C GLY A 31 -20.00 3.85 23.68
N ILE A 32 -19.07 2.99 23.24
CA ILE A 32 -17.74 3.39 22.78
C ILE A 32 -17.70 3.30 21.25
N GLU A 33 -17.48 4.41 20.57
CA GLU A 33 -17.26 4.44 19.12
C GLU A 33 -15.88 3.89 18.75
N VAL A 34 -15.79 3.27 17.57
CA VAL A 34 -14.54 2.75 17.03
C VAL A 34 -14.12 3.58 15.83
N LEU A 35 -13.03 4.34 15.98
CA LEU A 35 -12.37 5.05 14.89
C LEU A 35 -11.12 4.27 14.48
N MET A 36 -10.97 4.02 13.17
CA MET A 36 -9.84 3.25 12.64
C MET A 36 -8.84 4.19 11.97
N ASP A 37 -7.58 4.11 12.41
CA ASP A 37 -6.47 4.77 11.73
C ASP A 37 -6.13 4.01 10.44
N VAL A 38 -6.05 4.74 9.33
CA VAL A 38 -5.93 4.17 7.98
C VAL A 38 -4.78 4.82 7.23
N VAL A 39 -3.99 3.98 6.55
CA VAL A 39 -2.79 4.41 5.82
C VAL A 39 -2.98 4.12 4.33
N PHE A 40 -3.50 5.10 3.60
CA PHE A 40 -3.66 5.03 2.14
C PHE A 40 -2.55 5.75 1.37
N ASN A 41 -1.63 6.43 2.05
CA ASN A 41 -0.59 7.23 1.40
C ASN A 41 0.60 6.40 0.87
N HIS A 42 0.81 5.19 1.39
CA HIS A 42 1.89 4.28 0.97
C HIS A 42 1.53 2.82 1.26
N THR A 43 2.38 1.89 0.78
CA THR A 43 2.22 0.45 0.99
C THR A 43 3.49 -0.19 1.56
N ALA A 44 3.37 -1.42 2.03
CA ALA A 44 4.50 -2.23 2.48
C ALA A 44 5.44 -2.72 1.36
N GLU A 45 5.12 -2.47 0.08
CA GLU A 45 5.97 -2.89 -1.04
C GLU A 45 7.23 -2.00 -1.21
N GLY A 46 7.32 -0.88 -0.49
CA GLY A 46 8.47 0.02 -0.53
C GLY A 46 8.76 0.56 -1.94
N ASN A 47 10.03 0.87 -2.21
CA ASN A 47 10.53 1.30 -3.52
C ASN A 47 10.93 0.08 -4.40
N GLU A 48 11.65 0.30 -5.49
CA GLU A 48 12.09 -0.74 -6.44
C GLU A 48 12.86 -1.90 -5.79
N ASN A 49 13.54 -1.65 -4.66
CA ASN A 49 14.28 -2.69 -3.91
C ASN A 49 13.39 -3.44 -2.91
N GLY A 50 12.14 -2.99 -2.73
CA GLY A 50 11.15 -3.64 -1.88
C GLY A 50 10.49 -4.86 -2.53
N PRO A 51 9.73 -5.64 -1.75
CA PRO A 51 9.14 -6.89 -2.22
C PRO A 51 7.97 -6.65 -3.17
N ILE A 52 7.74 -7.59 -4.09
CA ILE A 52 6.53 -7.65 -4.93
C ILE A 52 5.53 -8.58 -4.23
N LEU A 53 4.46 -8.02 -3.68
CA LEU A 53 3.46 -8.74 -2.87
C LEU A 53 2.04 -8.63 -3.47
N SER A 54 1.69 -7.49 -4.07
CA SER A 54 0.34 -7.18 -4.53
C SER A 54 0.37 -6.12 -5.65
N PHE A 55 0.12 -4.84 -5.34
CA PHE A 55 -0.17 -3.78 -6.31
C PHE A 55 0.89 -3.62 -7.40
N ARG A 56 2.17 -3.73 -7.05
CA ARG A 56 3.28 -3.65 -8.01
C ARG A 56 3.21 -4.77 -9.06
N GLY A 57 2.80 -5.96 -8.64
CA GLY A 57 2.65 -7.12 -9.54
C GLY A 57 1.36 -7.08 -10.36
N VAL A 58 0.34 -6.36 -9.89
CA VAL A 58 -0.92 -6.16 -10.63
C VAL A 58 -0.75 -5.09 -11.70
N ASP A 59 -0.43 -3.85 -11.30
CA ASP A 59 -0.10 -2.77 -12.23
C ASP A 59 0.60 -1.62 -11.47
N ASN A 60 1.92 -1.58 -11.57
CA ASN A 60 2.74 -0.60 -10.85
C ASN A 60 2.42 0.86 -11.24
N SER A 61 2.05 1.12 -12.50
CA SER A 61 1.81 2.48 -13.02
C SER A 61 0.47 3.05 -12.58
N VAL A 62 -0.52 2.17 -12.37
CA VAL A 62 -1.83 2.53 -11.85
C VAL A 62 -1.77 2.82 -10.35
N PHE A 63 -1.11 1.96 -9.58
CA PHE A 63 -1.17 2.00 -8.13
C PHE A 63 -0.14 2.91 -7.45
N TYR A 64 0.99 3.20 -8.10
CA TYR A 64 2.03 4.05 -7.52
C TYR A 64 2.29 5.32 -8.34
N MET A 65 2.65 6.39 -7.64
CA MET A 65 3.12 7.61 -8.30
C MET A 65 4.56 7.40 -8.77
N LEU A 66 4.75 7.40 -10.09
CA LEU A 66 6.06 7.21 -10.71
C LEU A 66 6.48 8.48 -11.45
N ALA A 67 7.77 8.80 -11.37
CA ALA A 67 8.36 9.85 -12.17
C ALA A 67 8.25 9.50 -13.67
N PRO A 68 8.07 10.50 -14.57
CA PRO A 68 8.23 10.27 -15.99
C PRO A 68 9.64 9.75 -16.26
N LYS A 69 9.78 8.80 -17.19
CA LYS A 69 11.10 8.44 -17.69
C LYS A 69 11.70 9.62 -18.46
N THR A 70 12.74 10.24 -17.92
CA THR A 70 13.61 11.08 -18.74
C THR A 70 14.39 10.15 -19.66
N ILE A 71 14.11 10.17 -20.97
CA ILE A 71 15.02 9.58 -21.95
C ILE A 71 16.31 10.41 -21.84
N GLN A 72 17.39 9.80 -21.37
CA GLN A 72 18.67 10.47 -21.17
C GLN A 72 19.24 10.90 -22.53
N GLY A 73 18.93 12.13 -22.92
CA GLY A 73 19.50 12.87 -24.05
C GLY A 73 19.70 14.36 -23.74
N ALA A 74 19.41 14.82 -22.52
CA ALA A 74 19.70 16.17 -22.08
C ALA A 74 20.35 16.13 -20.69
N THR A 75 21.68 16.30 -20.70
CA THR A 75 22.53 16.76 -19.59
C THR A 75 23.02 15.70 -18.60
N SER A 76 24.30 15.34 -18.75
CA SER A 76 25.27 14.90 -17.71
C SER A 76 24.92 15.42 -16.31
N LEU A 77 24.91 14.63 -15.24
CA LEU A 77 26.01 13.79 -14.77
C LEU A 77 25.50 12.44 -14.27
N VAL A 78 26.35 11.44 -14.46
CA VAL A 78 26.19 10.07 -14.00
C VAL A 78 26.20 10.05 -12.47
N GLU A 79 25.04 10.04 -11.85
CA GLU A 79 24.88 9.33 -10.58
C GLU A 79 24.50 7.88 -10.88
N ILE A 80 25.11 6.99 -10.12
CA ILE A 80 25.19 5.55 -10.35
C ILE A 80 23.78 4.96 -10.29
N ALA A 81 23.13 4.83 -11.45
CA ALA A 81 21.93 4.04 -11.59
C ALA A 81 22.30 2.57 -11.30
N GLY A 82 21.97 2.10 -10.10
CA GLY A 82 22.10 0.71 -9.73
C GLY A 82 21.28 -0.21 -10.65
N PRO A 83 21.53 -1.52 -10.62
CA PRO A 83 20.96 -2.50 -11.55
C PRO A 83 19.43 -2.71 -11.47
N SER A 84 18.69 -1.86 -10.75
CA SER A 84 17.24 -1.96 -10.51
C SER A 84 16.43 -0.90 -11.26
N SER A 85 16.93 -0.40 -12.39
CA SER A 85 16.20 0.53 -13.25
C SER A 85 14.94 -0.16 -13.82
N SER A 86 13.82 0.00 -13.11
CA SER A 86 12.53 -0.49 -13.56
C SER A 86 12.20 0.10 -14.92
N VAL A 87 11.51 -0.68 -15.77
CA VAL A 87 10.99 -0.18 -17.06
C VAL A 87 9.93 0.93 -16.86
N LEU A 88 9.65 1.33 -15.63
CA LEU A 88 8.81 2.44 -15.22
C LEU A 88 9.68 3.40 -14.38
N GLY A 89 9.43 4.71 -14.42
CA GLY A 89 10.28 5.67 -13.71
C GLY A 89 10.28 5.52 -12.18
N GLU A 90 11.12 6.30 -11.51
CA GLU A 90 11.36 6.21 -10.06
C GLU A 90 10.10 6.45 -9.23
N PHE A 91 9.99 5.82 -8.05
CA PHE A 91 8.87 6.02 -7.14
C PHE A 91 8.95 7.39 -6.46
N TYR A 92 7.89 8.20 -6.54
CA TYR A 92 7.76 9.36 -5.67
C TYR A 92 7.62 8.91 -4.20
N ASN A 93 8.31 9.59 -3.28
CA ASN A 93 8.35 9.22 -1.86
C ASN A 93 7.88 10.36 -0.95
N TYR A 94 6.67 10.90 -1.18
CA TYR A 94 6.08 11.90 -0.30
C TYR A 94 5.72 11.35 1.08
N SER A 95 5.56 10.03 1.20
CA SER A 95 5.29 9.35 2.48
C SER A 95 6.51 9.22 3.38
N GLY A 96 7.72 9.26 2.81
CA GLY A 96 8.95 8.89 3.51
C GLY A 96 9.15 7.37 3.69
N CYS A 97 8.27 6.53 3.16
CA CYS A 97 8.26 5.07 3.35
C CYS A 97 8.64 4.25 2.09
N GLY A 98 9.19 4.92 1.07
CA GLY A 98 9.72 4.30 -0.15
C GLY A 98 8.77 4.34 -1.35
N ASN A 99 7.48 4.59 -1.15
CA ASN A 99 6.54 4.83 -2.25
C ASN A 99 5.44 5.82 -1.86
N THR A 100 4.73 6.31 -2.86
CA THR A 100 3.49 7.05 -2.69
C THR A 100 2.41 6.37 -3.50
N PHE A 101 1.29 6.04 -2.84
CA PHE A 101 0.14 5.42 -3.50
C PHE A 101 -0.57 6.45 -4.37
N ASN A 102 -0.99 6.06 -5.57
CA ASN A 102 -1.56 6.97 -6.56
C ASN A 102 -3.05 7.24 -6.31
N CYS A 103 -3.37 7.84 -5.16
CA CYS A 103 -4.74 7.98 -4.64
C CYS A 103 -5.72 8.68 -5.59
N ASN A 104 -5.23 9.51 -6.53
CA ASN A 104 -6.07 10.27 -7.45
C ASN A 104 -6.42 9.52 -8.74
N HIS A 105 -5.72 8.44 -9.06
CA HIS A 105 -6.03 7.62 -10.24
C HIS A 105 -7.43 6.98 -10.08
N PRO A 106 -8.31 6.97 -11.11
CA PRO A 106 -9.70 6.52 -10.96
C PRO A 106 -9.87 5.13 -10.35
N ILE A 107 -9.03 4.16 -10.75
CA ILE A 107 -9.03 2.79 -10.20
C ILE A 107 -8.66 2.79 -8.72
N VAL A 108 -7.63 3.55 -8.34
CA VAL A 108 -7.12 3.61 -6.96
C VAL A 108 -8.11 4.36 -6.07
N ARG A 109 -8.71 5.44 -6.57
CA ARG A 109 -9.77 6.17 -5.89
C ARG A 109 -10.96 5.27 -5.61
N GLN A 110 -11.39 4.48 -6.59
CA GLN A 110 -12.48 3.52 -6.41
C GLN A 110 -12.12 2.47 -5.35
N PHE A 111 -10.90 1.93 -5.41
CA PHE A 111 -10.39 1.02 -4.38
C PHE A 111 -10.43 1.62 -2.96
N ILE A 112 -9.98 2.87 -2.78
CA ILE A 112 -10.01 3.55 -1.47
C ILE A 112 -11.45 3.75 -1.00
N LEU A 113 -12.36 4.19 -1.88
CA LEU A 113 -13.77 4.40 -1.54
C LEU A 113 -14.48 3.10 -1.17
N ASP A 114 -14.17 1.99 -1.86
CA ASP A 114 -14.74 0.69 -1.54
C ASP A 114 -14.16 0.09 -0.25
N CYS A 115 -12.91 0.43 0.09
CA CYS A 115 -12.32 0.04 1.38
C CYS A 115 -12.97 0.75 2.58
N LEU A 116 -13.53 1.95 2.38
CA LEU A 116 -14.14 2.76 3.44
C LEU A 116 -15.65 2.49 3.65
N ARG A 117 -16.30 1.73 2.77
CA ARG A 117 -17.73 1.41 2.81
C ARG A 117 -18.00 0.12 3.59
#